data_AF-M0IPX2-F1
#
_entry.id   AF-M0IPX2-F1
#
_cell.length_a   1.000
_cell.length_b   1.000
_cell.length_c   1.000
_cell.angle_alpha   90.00
_cell.angle_beta   90.00
_cell.angle_gamma   90.00
#
_symmetry.space_group_name_H-M   'P 1'
#
loop_
_entity.id
_entity.type
_entity.pdbx_description
1 polymer ?
#
loop_
_entity_poly.entity_id
_entity_poly.type
_entity_poly.pdbx_seq_one_letter_code
_entity_poly.pdbx_strand_id
1 'polypeptide(L)'
;MSPIAVYVWRILHDEETVASGVEFESFGIDTNSGEVKVDPSWLREAHDDAPMLPNVQKDSNVLIPPYRVHLYTSPYVHIVHEAMRIPFAGFDVIEAELDFYPYMDRFESKAIPEDALLLVVGELSIDEGTPTVRGTDDTPFLIANCDIHDVRSNLLRRALYYVIFFTGALLLGLAVLPTG
;
A
#
# COMPACT_ATOMS: atom_id res chain seq x y z
N MET A 1 -22.38 -5.49 -2.61
CA MET A 1 -21.00 -5.09 -2.31
C MET A 1 -20.96 -3.59 -2.45
N SER A 2 -20.58 -2.87 -1.39
CA SER A 2 -20.41 -1.41 -1.47
C SER A 2 -19.15 -1.10 -2.30
N PRO A 3 -19.19 -0.11 -3.19
CA PRO A 3 -18.01 0.29 -3.97
C PRO A 3 -16.90 0.77 -3.03
N ILE A 4 -15.65 0.38 -3.33
CA ILE A 4 -14.47 0.68 -2.51
C ILE A 4 -13.61 1.66 -3.30
N ALA A 5 -13.32 2.83 -2.72
CA ALA A 5 -12.52 3.87 -3.36
C ALA A 5 -11.07 3.42 -3.61
N VAL A 6 -10.42 2.87 -2.57
CA VAL A 6 -9.07 2.30 -2.62
C VAL A 6 -8.99 1.11 -1.67
N TYR A 7 -8.33 0.05 -2.14
CA TYR A 7 -8.16 -1.21 -1.45
C TYR A 7 -6.72 -1.68 -1.58
N VAL A 8 -5.99 -1.79 -0.47
CA VAL A 8 -4.64 -2.37 -0.47
C VAL A 8 -4.67 -3.76 0.12
N TRP A 9 -3.89 -4.66 -0.45
CA TRP A 9 -3.84 -6.05 -0.04
C TRP A 9 -2.41 -6.58 0.01
N ARG A 10 -2.24 -7.65 0.79
CA ARG A 10 -1.02 -8.46 0.79
C ARG A 10 -1.33 -9.94 0.98
N ILE A 11 -0.45 -10.76 0.45
CA ILE A 11 -0.39 -12.20 0.69
C ILE A 11 0.81 -12.47 1.58
N LEU A 12 0.58 -13.24 2.64
CA LEU A 12 1.59 -13.66 3.59
C LEU A 12 1.84 -15.15 3.43
N HIS A 13 3.11 -15.56 3.46
CA HIS A 13 3.55 -16.94 3.65
C HIS A 13 4.40 -16.97 4.93
N ASP A 14 4.00 -17.72 5.96
CA ASP A 14 4.73 -17.77 7.25
C ASP A 14 5.10 -16.38 7.83
N GLU A 15 4.15 -15.44 7.84
CA GLU A 15 4.30 -14.01 8.25
C GLU A 15 5.10 -13.11 7.31
N GLU A 16 5.73 -13.64 6.26
CA GLU A 16 6.46 -12.86 5.27
C GLU A 16 5.54 -12.41 4.13
N THR A 17 5.64 -11.15 3.72
CA THR A 17 4.85 -10.66 2.57
C THR A 17 5.46 -11.17 1.28
N VAL A 18 4.71 -11.99 0.54
CA VAL A 18 5.14 -12.58 -0.74
C VAL A 18 4.52 -11.89 -1.95
N ALA A 19 3.40 -11.19 -1.75
CA ALA A 19 2.79 -10.34 -2.76
C ALA A 19 2.03 -9.20 -2.09
N SER A 20 1.95 -8.04 -2.74
CA SER A 20 1.10 -6.93 -2.31
C SER A 20 0.68 -6.09 -3.49
N GLY A 21 -0.51 -5.49 -3.41
CA GLY A 21 -1.05 -4.67 -4.48
C GLY A 21 -2.07 -3.66 -3.98
N VAL A 22 -2.63 -2.94 -4.95
CA VAL A 22 -3.69 -1.95 -4.75
C VAL A 22 -4.72 -2.07 -5.86
N GLU A 23 -5.98 -2.17 -5.46
CA GLU A 23 -7.14 -2.02 -6.33
C GLU A 23 -7.76 -0.65 -6.07
N PHE A 24 -8.18 0.00 -7.13
CA PHE A 24 -8.82 1.31 -7.05
C PHE A 24 -9.74 1.47 -8.25
N GLU A 25 -10.82 2.22 -8.02
CA GLU A 25 -11.62 2.79 -9.08
C GLU A 25 -11.36 4.30 -9.12
N SER A 26 -11.71 4.97 -10.22
CA SER A 26 -11.79 6.43 -10.19
C SER A 26 -12.99 6.83 -9.33
N PHE A 27 -12.77 7.70 -8.35
CA PHE A 27 -13.83 8.20 -7.47
C PHE A 27 -13.74 9.72 -7.32
N GLY A 28 -14.86 10.35 -6.99
CA GLY A 28 -14.94 11.77 -6.64
C GLY A 28 -14.91 11.95 -5.12
N ILE A 29 -14.29 13.03 -4.66
CA ILE A 29 -14.43 13.51 -3.29
C ILE A 29 -15.19 14.84 -3.33
N ASP A 30 -16.26 14.93 -2.53
CA ASP A 30 -16.96 16.21 -2.35
C ASP A 30 -16.12 17.10 -1.44
N THR A 31 -15.80 18.29 -1.92
CA THR A 31 -15.11 19.32 -1.15
C THR A 31 -16.07 20.47 -0.91
N ASN A 32 -15.82 21.31 0.10
CA ASN A 32 -16.62 22.52 0.33
C ASN A 32 -16.69 23.46 -0.90
N SER A 33 -15.79 23.26 -1.88
CA SER A 33 -15.68 24.02 -3.14
C SER A 33 -16.20 23.28 -4.37
N GLY A 34 -16.74 22.07 -4.22
CA GLY A 34 -17.22 21.21 -5.31
C GLY A 34 -16.52 19.85 -5.36
N GLU A 35 -16.94 19.02 -6.29
CA GLU A 35 -16.39 17.67 -6.46
C GLU A 35 -15.01 17.71 -7.14
N VAL A 36 -14.08 16.90 -6.63
CA VAL A 36 -12.75 16.71 -7.19
C VAL A 36 -12.54 15.22 -7.46
N LYS A 37 -12.14 14.87 -8.68
CA LYS A 37 -11.82 13.48 -9.04
C LYS A 37 -10.48 13.09 -8.41
N VAL A 38 -10.37 11.84 -7.98
CA VAL A 38 -9.14 11.27 -7.45
C VAL A 38 -8.64 10.18 -8.40
N ASP A 39 -7.40 10.32 -8.85
CA ASP A 39 -6.69 9.34 -9.67
C ASP A 39 -5.53 8.72 -8.86
N PRO A 40 -5.74 7.56 -8.23
CA PRO A 40 -4.71 6.87 -7.44
C PRO A 40 -3.75 6.01 -8.30
N SER A 41 -3.79 6.10 -9.63
CA SER A 41 -2.94 5.28 -10.52
C SER A 41 -1.44 5.40 -10.22
N TRP A 42 -0.99 6.57 -9.79
CA TRP A 42 0.39 6.80 -9.37
C TRP A 42 0.85 5.86 -8.24
N LEU A 43 -0.06 5.40 -7.35
CA LEU A 43 0.30 4.42 -6.31
C LEU A 43 0.82 3.12 -6.91
N ARG A 44 0.30 2.71 -8.07
CA ARG A 44 0.77 1.50 -8.76
C ARG A 44 2.10 1.77 -9.45
N GLU A 45 2.20 2.90 -10.14
CA GLU A 45 3.41 3.35 -10.87
C GLU A 45 4.63 3.47 -9.92
N ALA A 46 4.44 4.10 -8.76
CA ALA A 46 5.48 4.28 -7.73
C ALA A 46 5.96 2.97 -7.07
N HIS A 47 5.27 1.87 -7.33
CA HIS A 47 5.56 0.54 -6.76
C HIS A 47 5.88 -0.49 -7.85
N ASP A 48 6.58 -0.05 -8.91
CA ASP A 48 7.03 -0.86 -10.05
C ASP A 48 5.88 -1.60 -10.74
N ASP A 49 4.80 -0.88 -11.02
CA ASP A 49 3.58 -1.42 -11.63
C ASP A 49 3.02 -2.64 -10.89
N ALA A 50 2.90 -2.51 -9.57
CA ALA A 50 2.46 -3.58 -8.69
C ALA A 50 1.21 -4.31 -9.23
N PRO A 51 1.18 -5.65 -9.16
CA PRO A 51 0.16 -6.44 -9.83
C PRO A 51 -1.23 -6.16 -9.25
N MET A 52 -2.24 -6.21 -10.13
CA MET A 52 -3.63 -6.37 -9.69
C MET A 52 -3.87 -7.80 -9.23
N LEU A 53 -4.80 -8.00 -8.30
CA LEU A 53 -5.13 -9.28 -7.68
C LEU A 53 -5.30 -10.43 -8.70
N PRO A 54 -5.98 -10.25 -9.86
CA PRO A 54 -6.14 -11.32 -10.86
C PRO A 54 -4.85 -11.72 -11.58
N ASN A 55 -3.83 -10.86 -11.57
CA ASN A 55 -2.57 -11.03 -12.30
C ASN A 55 -1.41 -11.47 -11.40
N VAL A 56 -1.67 -11.73 -10.12
CA VAL A 56 -0.65 -12.20 -9.18
C VAL A 56 -0.24 -13.60 -9.60
N GLN A 57 1.04 -13.83 -9.83
CA GLN A 57 1.59 -15.18 -9.92
C GLN A 57 2.50 -15.40 -8.72
N LYS A 58 2.46 -16.58 -8.12
CA LYS A 58 3.41 -16.96 -7.08
C LYS A 58 4.75 -17.25 -7.73
N ASP A 59 5.54 -16.22 -7.97
CA ASP A 59 6.92 -16.44 -8.35
C ASP A 59 7.66 -17.01 -7.14
N SER A 60 7.96 -18.31 -7.22
CA SER A 60 8.65 -19.11 -6.21
C SER A 60 10.08 -18.65 -5.88
N ASN A 61 10.53 -17.50 -6.39
CA ASN A 61 11.92 -17.05 -6.28
C ASN A 61 12.14 -15.54 -6.26
N VAL A 62 11.13 -14.70 -6.02
CA VAL A 62 11.43 -13.29 -5.75
C VAL A 62 11.94 -13.18 -4.32
N LEU A 63 13.26 -13.24 -4.16
CA LEU A 63 13.95 -12.58 -3.06
C LEU A 63 13.56 -11.10 -3.15
N ILE A 64 12.45 -10.73 -2.50
CA ILE A 64 12.04 -9.34 -2.39
C ILE A 64 13.14 -8.67 -1.57
N PRO A 65 13.91 -7.72 -2.13
CA PRO A 65 14.96 -7.06 -1.37
C PRO A 65 14.34 -6.49 -0.09
N PRO A 66 15.03 -6.52 1.06
CA PRO A 66 14.48 -6.04 2.34
C PRO A 66 14.12 -4.54 2.34
N TYR A 67 14.37 -3.84 1.23
CA TYR A 67 14.13 -2.42 1.01
C TYR A 67 12.92 -2.13 0.10
N ARG A 68 12.27 -3.13 -0.52
CA ARG A 68 11.07 -2.88 -1.33
C ARG A 68 9.91 -2.56 -0.38
N VAL A 69 9.43 -1.32 -0.43
CA VAL A 69 8.25 -0.91 0.35
C VAL A 69 7.01 -1.52 -0.30
N HIS A 70 6.41 -2.50 0.37
CA HIS A 70 5.15 -3.11 -0.06
C HIS A 70 4.02 -2.08 -0.05
N LEU A 71 3.12 -2.12 -1.04
CA LEU A 71 1.97 -1.22 -1.13
C LEU A 71 1.11 -1.22 0.15
N TYR A 72 0.90 -2.41 0.72
CA TYR A 72 0.18 -2.58 1.99
C TYR A 72 0.80 -1.81 3.17
N THR A 73 2.11 -1.59 3.11
CA THR A 73 2.90 -0.85 4.07
C THR A 73 3.41 0.47 3.51
N SER A 74 2.89 0.96 2.39
CA SER A 74 3.38 2.19 1.77
C SER A 74 3.16 3.39 2.69
N PRO A 75 4.08 4.39 2.74
CA PRO A 75 3.78 5.68 3.36
C PRO A 75 2.74 6.48 2.60
N TYR A 76 2.50 6.15 1.33
CA TYR A 76 1.52 6.80 0.47
C TYR A 76 0.08 6.35 0.72
N VAL A 77 -0.12 5.26 1.47
CA VAL A 77 -1.46 4.76 1.82
C VAL A 77 -1.55 4.55 3.33
N HIS A 78 -2.36 5.37 4.00
CA HIS A 78 -2.56 5.29 5.44
C HIS A 78 -4.02 5.03 5.79
N ILE A 79 -4.40 3.74 5.76
CA ILE A 79 -5.75 3.30 6.14
C ILE A 79 -5.73 2.83 7.60
N VAL A 80 -6.36 3.63 8.47
CA VAL A 80 -6.67 3.34 9.87
C VAL A 80 -7.99 2.56 9.92
N HIS A 81 -7.93 1.28 9.52
CA HIS A 81 -8.98 0.29 9.75
C HIS A 81 -8.33 -1.03 10.15
N GLU A 82 -9.08 -1.85 10.90
CA GLU A 82 -8.65 -3.22 11.15
C GLU A 82 -8.53 -3.97 9.83
N ALA A 83 -7.38 -4.60 9.63
CA ALA A 83 -7.14 -5.40 8.44
C ALA A 83 -8.13 -6.57 8.42
N MET A 84 -8.87 -6.72 7.32
CA MET A 84 -9.58 -7.96 7.08
C MET A 84 -8.55 -9.05 6.82
N ARG A 85 -8.60 -10.14 7.61
CA ARG A 85 -7.72 -11.30 7.49
C ARG A 85 -8.54 -12.51 7.12
N ILE A 86 -8.19 -13.15 6.00
CA ILE A 86 -8.90 -14.33 5.52
C ILE A 86 -7.85 -15.41 5.18
N PRO A 87 -7.96 -16.63 5.73
CA PRO A 87 -7.19 -17.78 5.25
C PRO A 87 -7.56 -18.09 3.80
N PHE A 88 -6.59 -18.47 2.96
CA PHE A 88 -6.89 -18.81 1.56
C PHE A 88 -7.85 -20.00 1.42
N ALA A 89 -7.90 -20.90 2.43
CA ALA A 89 -8.89 -21.97 2.53
C ALA A 89 -10.37 -21.54 2.46
N GLY A 90 -10.68 -20.24 2.54
CA GLY A 90 -12.04 -19.69 2.44
C GLY A 90 -12.42 -19.10 1.09
N PHE A 91 -11.54 -19.12 0.08
CA PHE A 91 -11.84 -18.60 -1.26
C PHE A 91 -12.10 -19.73 -2.26
N ASP A 92 -13.37 -20.11 -2.46
CA ASP A 92 -13.79 -21.10 -3.48
C ASP A 92 -13.43 -20.69 -4.93
N VAL A 93 -13.11 -19.42 -5.16
CA VAL A 93 -12.84 -18.83 -6.49
C VAL A 93 -11.34 -18.81 -6.83
N ILE A 94 -10.46 -19.13 -5.88
CA ILE A 94 -8.99 -19.11 -6.06
C ILE A 94 -8.45 -20.55 -6.26
N GLU A 95 -9.19 -21.42 -6.96
CA GLU A 95 -8.76 -22.81 -7.20
C GLU A 95 -8.15 -23.05 -8.60
N ALA A 96 -8.23 -22.10 -9.54
CA ALA A 96 -7.91 -22.44 -10.92
C ALA A 96 -6.45 -22.19 -11.38
N GLU A 97 -5.69 -21.28 -10.77
CA GLU A 97 -4.44 -20.82 -11.42
C GLU A 97 -3.35 -20.26 -10.51
N LEU A 98 -3.52 -20.33 -9.19
CA LEU A 98 -2.59 -19.72 -8.23
C LEU A 98 -1.97 -20.80 -7.33
N ASP A 99 -0.64 -20.94 -7.35
CA ASP A 99 0.14 -21.90 -6.55
C ASP A 99 0.12 -21.63 -5.01
N PHE A 100 -0.97 -21.13 -4.45
CA PHE A 100 -1.08 -20.81 -3.02
C PHE A 100 -1.40 -22.04 -2.16
N TYR A 101 -0.78 -22.12 -0.99
CA TYR A 101 -1.03 -23.15 0.02
C TYR A 101 -2.15 -22.70 0.96
N PRO A 102 -3.33 -23.33 0.95
CA PRO A 102 -4.51 -22.83 1.68
C PRO A 102 -4.35 -22.65 3.19
N TYR A 103 -3.41 -23.39 3.79
CA TYR A 103 -3.15 -23.42 5.23
C TYR A 103 -1.95 -22.57 5.69
N MET A 104 -1.02 -22.25 4.78
CA MET A 104 0.18 -21.46 5.09
C MET A 104 0.02 -20.01 4.59
N ASP A 105 -0.75 -19.83 3.51
CA ASP A 105 -0.92 -18.55 2.86
C ASP A 105 -2.13 -17.82 3.45
N ARG A 106 -1.91 -16.55 3.81
CA ARG A 106 -2.96 -15.68 4.36
C ARG A 106 -3.15 -14.45 3.51
N PHE A 107 -4.40 -14.06 3.35
CA PHE A 107 -4.77 -12.83 2.69
C PHE A 107 -5.09 -11.76 3.73
N GLU A 108 -4.48 -10.59 3.58
CA GLU A 108 -4.82 -9.42 4.38
C GLU A 108 -5.14 -8.23 3.50
N SER A 109 -6.11 -7.43 3.93
CA SER A 109 -6.48 -6.23 3.20
C SER A 109 -7.01 -5.11 4.07
N LYS A 110 -6.93 -3.89 3.53
CA LYS A 110 -7.51 -2.67 4.10
C LYS A 110 -8.25 -1.94 3.00
N ALA A 111 -9.47 -1.51 3.29
CA ALA A 111 -10.33 -0.79 2.38
C ALA A 111 -10.70 0.57 2.97
N ILE A 112 -10.88 1.55 2.10
CA ILE A 112 -11.51 2.82 2.44
C ILE A 112 -13.03 2.66 2.22
N PRO A 113 -13.86 2.86 3.25
CA PRO A 113 -15.32 2.91 3.10
C PRO A 113 -15.77 4.08 2.19
N GLU A 114 -16.86 3.91 1.44
CA GLU A 114 -17.43 4.90 0.52
C GLU A 114 -17.70 6.27 1.18
N ASP A 115 -18.12 6.27 2.44
CA ASP A 115 -18.46 7.49 3.20
C ASP A 115 -17.34 7.96 4.16
N ALA A 116 -16.13 7.43 4.02
CA ALA A 116 -15.03 7.81 4.90
C ALA A 116 -14.56 9.23 4.59
N LEU A 117 -14.27 10.00 5.66
CA LEU A 117 -13.53 11.25 5.50
C LEU A 117 -12.12 10.94 5.03
N LEU A 118 -11.74 11.55 3.91
CA LEU A 118 -10.47 11.32 3.25
C LEU A 118 -9.58 12.54 3.30
N LEU A 119 -8.32 12.29 3.61
CA LEU A 119 -7.21 13.17 3.30
C LEU A 119 -6.55 12.64 2.02
N VAL A 120 -6.60 13.46 0.96
CA VAL A 120 -5.91 13.19 -0.30
C VAL A 120 -4.90 14.30 -0.54
N VAL A 121 -3.66 13.92 -0.84
CA VAL A 121 -2.58 14.82 -1.21
C VAL A 121 -2.04 14.37 -2.56
N GLY A 122 -1.81 15.33 -3.45
CA GLY A 122 -1.29 15.10 -4.78
C GLY A 122 -1.26 16.42 -5.54
N GLU A 123 -0.87 16.33 -6.80
CA GLU A 123 -0.95 17.45 -7.74
C GLU A 123 -2.39 17.62 -8.22
N LEU A 124 -2.92 18.83 -8.14
CA LEU A 124 -4.23 19.19 -8.68
C LEU A 124 -4.05 19.64 -10.14
N SER A 125 -4.62 18.90 -11.07
CA SER A 125 -4.72 19.26 -12.48
C SER A 125 -6.18 19.43 -12.90
N ILE A 126 -6.40 20.11 -14.02
CA ILE A 126 -7.73 20.22 -14.63
C ILE A 126 -7.64 19.49 -15.96
N ASP A 127 -8.23 18.30 -16.03
CA ASP A 127 -8.28 17.48 -17.24
C ASP A 127 -9.70 17.49 -17.80
N GLU A 128 -9.84 17.91 -19.06
CA GLU A 128 -11.14 18.07 -19.75
C GLU A 128 -12.20 18.85 -18.94
N GLY A 129 -11.76 19.83 -18.14
CA GLY A 129 -12.64 20.64 -17.28
C GLY A 129 -13.00 19.99 -15.93
N THR A 130 -12.49 18.79 -15.65
CA THR A 130 -12.67 18.08 -14.39
C THR A 130 -11.44 18.25 -13.50
N PRO A 131 -11.55 18.90 -12.32
CA PRO A 131 -10.46 18.97 -11.37
C PRO A 131 -10.12 17.55 -10.88
N THR A 132 -8.87 17.13 -11.06
CA THR A 132 -8.39 15.80 -10.72
C THR A 132 -7.13 15.90 -9.87
N VAL A 133 -7.08 15.17 -8.77
CA VAL A 133 -5.89 15.02 -7.94
C VAL A 133 -5.19 13.71 -8.29
N ARG A 134 -3.91 13.79 -8.66
CA ARG A 134 -3.06 12.65 -9.03
C ARG A 134 -1.66 12.82 -8.43
N GLY A 135 -0.96 11.73 -8.18
CA GLY A 135 0.47 11.78 -7.86
C GLY A 135 1.35 12.03 -9.09
N THR A 136 2.50 12.63 -8.83
CA THR A 136 3.63 12.75 -9.75
C THR A 136 4.91 12.41 -9.00
N ASP A 137 6.02 12.24 -9.73
CA ASP A 137 7.33 11.98 -9.10
C ASP A 137 7.79 13.15 -8.22
N ASP A 138 7.39 14.38 -8.58
CA ASP A 138 7.68 15.59 -7.81
C ASP A 138 6.69 15.81 -6.67
N THR A 139 5.41 15.45 -6.87
CA THR A 139 4.33 15.56 -5.88
C THR A 139 3.67 14.20 -5.66
N PRO A 140 4.20 13.38 -4.74
CA PRO A 140 3.67 12.03 -4.48
C PRO A 140 2.20 12.03 -4.11
N PHE A 141 1.47 11.01 -4.57
CA PHE A 141 0.10 10.78 -4.11
C PHE A 141 0.12 10.26 -2.68
N LEU A 142 -0.77 10.76 -1.83
CA LEU A 142 -1.05 10.20 -0.52
C LEU A 142 -2.56 10.16 -0.27
N ILE A 143 -3.03 9.03 0.25
CA ILE A 143 -4.41 8.85 0.69
C ILE A 143 -4.48 8.30 2.10
N ALA A 144 -5.34 8.89 2.93
CA ALA A 144 -5.60 8.45 4.28
C ALA A 144 -7.06 8.65 4.68
N ASN A 145 -7.59 7.80 5.57
CA ASN A 145 -8.93 7.95 6.16
C ASN A 145 -8.86 8.54 7.59
N CYS A 146 -7.82 9.29 7.88
CA CYS A 146 -7.56 9.98 9.13
C CYS A 146 -7.07 11.41 8.86
N ASP A 147 -6.81 12.17 9.91
CA ASP A 147 -6.31 13.53 9.75
C ASP A 147 -4.80 13.58 9.44
N ILE A 148 -4.33 14.79 9.09
CA ILE A 148 -2.93 15.05 8.75
C ILE A 148 -1.97 14.88 9.94
N HIS A 149 -2.45 15.03 11.19
CA HIS A 149 -1.63 14.87 12.38
C HIS A 149 -1.31 13.39 12.59
N ASP A 150 -2.27 12.50 12.37
CA ASP A 150 -2.10 11.05 12.42
C ASP A 150 -1.11 10.58 11.35
N VAL A 151 -1.27 11.04 10.11
CA VAL A 151 -0.34 10.75 9.01
C VAL A 151 1.07 11.21 9.38
N ARG A 152 1.23 12.46 9.85
CA ARG A 152 2.52 13.01 10.25
C ARG A 152 3.16 12.21 11.39
N SER A 153 2.38 11.85 12.40
CA SER A 153 2.84 11.04 13.53
C SER A 153 3.32 9.66 13.06
N ASN A 154 2.61 9.03 12.13
CA ASN A 154 2.99 7.76 11.53
C ASN A 154 4.31 7.87 10.74
N LEU A 155 4.46 8.89 9.90
CA LEU A 155 5.68 9.13 9.12
C LEU A 155 6.89 9.41 10.02
N LEU A 156 6.72 10.18 11.09
CA LEU A 156 7.79 10.44 12.06
C LEU A 156 8.23 9.16 12.80
N ARG A 157 7.28 8.31 13.19
CA ARG A 157 7.59 7.00 13.81
C ARG A 157 8.35 6.09 12.84
N ARG A 158 7.97 6.09 11.56
CA ARG A 158 8.66 5.34 10.50
C ARG A 158 10.08 5.86 10.29
N ALA A 159 10.25 7.17 10.18
CA ALA A 159 11.57 7.79 10.06
C ALA A 159 12.46 7.40 11.25
N LEU A 160 11.92 7.46 12.47
CA LEU A 160 12.65 7.04 13.67
C LEU A 160 13.04 5.55 13.61
N TYR A 161 12.12 4.67 13.22
CA TYR A 161 12.40 3.24 13.04
C TYR A 161 13.55 3.00 12.05
N TYR A 162 13.53 3.66 10.89
CA TYR A 162 14.60 3.52 9.90
C TYR A 162 15.94 4.07 10.41
N VAL A 163 15.94 5.21 11.12
CA VAL A 163 17.16 5.72 11.76
C VAL A 163 17.75 4.70 12.73
N ILE A 164 16.92 4.08 13.59
CA ILE A 164 17.35 3.04 14.54
C ILE A 164 17.88 1.81 13.79
N PHE A 165 17.17 1.36 12.75
CA PHE A 165 17.56 0.21 11.96
C PHE A 165 18.91 0.42 11.26
N PHE A 166 19.09 1.53 10.55
CA PHE A 166 20.34 1.84 9.84
C PHE A 166 21.52 2.07 10.79
N THR A 167 21.30 2.75 11.92
CA THR A 167 22.35 2.93 12.94
C THR A 167 22.74 1.60 13.60
N GLY A 168 21.77 0.75 13.93
CA GLY A 168 22.02 -0.60 14.44
C GLY A 168 22.79 -1.48 13.45
N ALA A 169 22.37 -1.49 12.18
CA ALA A 169 23.05 -2.22 11.12
C ALA A 169 24.49 -1.72 10.90
N LEU A 170 24.70 -0.41 10.94
CA LEU A 170 26.03 0.19 10.83
C LEU A 170 26.95 -0.23 12.00
N LEU A 171 26.44 -0.19 13.23
CA LEU A 171 27.20 -0.60 14.42
C LEU A 171 27.56 -2.08 14.39
N LEU A 172 26.65 -2.95 13.96
CA LEU A 172 26.91 -4.38 13.75
C LEU A 172 27.94 -4.60 12.65
N GLY A 173 27.85 -3.88 11.53
CA GLY A 173 28.82 -3.96 10.44
C GLY A 173 30.23 -3.52 10.87
N LEU A 174 30.33 -2.47 11.70
CA LEU A 174 31.60 -2.00 12.26
C LEU A 174 32.20 -2.99 13.28
N ALA A 175 31.37 -3.71 14.04
CA ALA A 175 31.83 -4.72 14.99
C ALA A 175 32.33 -6.02 14.33
N VAL A 176 31.98 -6.26 13.07
CA VAL A 176 32.37 -7.46 12.29
C VAL A 176 33.63 -7.20 11.45
N LEU A 177 34.13 -5.96 11.39
CA LEU A 177 35.40 -5.67 10.73
C LEU A 177 36.57 -6.31 11.52
N PRO A 178 37.38 -7.20 10.90
CA PRO A 178 38.54 -7.76 11.57
C PRO A 178 39.51 -6.62 11.90
N THR A 179 39.86 -6.47 13.17
CA THR A 179 41.02 -5.68 13.58
C THR A 179 42.26 -6.37 13.02
N GLY A 180 42.80 -5.82 11.94
CA GLY A 180 44.09 -6.22 11.38
C GLY A 180 45.26 -5.97 12.33
#